data_AF-A0A2M7SSI7-F1
#
_entry.id   AF-A0A2M7SSI7-F1
#
_cell.length_a   1.000
_cell.length_b   1.000
_cell.length_c   1.000
_cell.angle_alpha   90.00
_cell.angle_beta   90.00
_cell.angle_gamma   90.00
#
_symmetry.space_group_name_H-M   'P 1'
#
loop_
_entity.id
_entity.type
_entity.pdbx_description
1 polymer ?
#
loop_
_entity_poly.entity_id
_entity_poly.type
_entity_poly.pdbx_seq_one_letter_code
_entity_poly.pdbx_strand_id
1 'polypeptide(L)' 'TVGSACVLTNKGFLLHNSAGPELEEFEELLGLKGGIGTANMGVPFVGICLLANSNGYVTGADTGGFEMHRIGEA' A
#
# COMPACT_ATOMS: atom_id res chain seq x y z
N THR A 1 5.24 0.09 12.84
CA THR A 1 4.90 1.52 13.01
C THR A 1 4.05 1.96 11.84
N VAL A 2 3.38 3.12 11.88
CA VAL A 2 2.51 3.55 10.77
C VAL A 2 3.28 3.62 9.45
N GLY A 3 4.46 4.23 9.44
CA GLY A 3 5.29 4.33 8.23
C GLY A 3 5.83 3.01 7.70
N SER A 4 5.90 1.94 8.51
CA SER A 4 6.27 0.61 8.02
C SER A 4 5.08 -0.18 7.49
N ALA A 5 3.88 0.10 7.98
CA ALA A 5 2.65 -0.63 7.69
C ALA A 5 1.76 0.06 6.64
N CYS A 6 2.12 1.26 6.19
CA CYS A 6 1.35 2.04 5.23
C CYS A 6 2.29 2.79 4.29
N VAL A 7 1.87 2.90 3.03
CA VAL A 7 2.41 3.85 2.04
C VAL A 7 1.28 4.76 1.61
N LEU A 8 1.49 6.06 1.68
CA LEU A 8 0.51 7.09 1.36
C LEU A 8 1.09 8.05 0.31
N THR A 9 0.27 8.39 -0.68
CA THR A 9 0.55 9.44 -1.66
C THR A 9 -0.61 10.45 -1.68
N ASN A 10 -0.48 11.54 -2.44
CA ASN A 10 -1.61 12.47 -2.63
C ASN A 10 -2.75 11.90 -3.50
N LYS A 11 -2.65 10.66 -3.99
CA LYS A 11 -3.65 10.04 -4.87
C LYS A 11 -4.30 8.78 -4.30
N GLY A 12 -3.66 8.14 -3.32
CA GLY A 12 -4.11 6.87 -2.77
C GLY A 12 -3.15 6.34 -1.73
N PHE A 13 -3.50 5.19 -1.16
CA PHE A 13 -2.74 4.57 -0.07
C PHE A 13 -2.85 3.04 -0.09
N LEU A 14 -1.80 2.40 0.42
CA LEU A 14 -1.74 0.96 0.60
C LEU A 14 -1.41 0.65 2.07
N LEU A 15 -2.29 -0.11 2.72
CA LEU A 15 -2.14 -0.54 4.10
C LEU A 15 -1.69 -2.00 4.19
N HIS A 16 -1.24 -2.37 5.39
CA HIS A 16 -0.99 -3.74 5.80
C HIS A 16 -2.21 -4.64 5.53
N ASN A 17 -1.97 -5.88 5.09
CA ASN A 17 -3.02 -6.81 4.64
C ASN A 17 -4.10 -7.16 5.70
N SER A 18 -3.80 -7.00 6.99
CA SER A 18 -4.76 -7.21 8.07
C SER A 18 -5.65 -6.00 8.36
N ALA A 19 -5.39 -4.83 7.77
CA ALA A 19 -6.10 -3.57 8.05
C ALA A 19 -7.42 -3.44 7.25
N GLY A 20 -8.00 -4.56 6.83
CA GLY A 20 -9.26 -4.58 6.09
C GLY A 20 -10.44 -3.96 6.86
N PRO A 21 -10.60 -4.25 8.16
CA PRO A 21 -11.66 -3.63 8.97
C PRO A 21 -11.56 -2.10 9.10
N GLU A 22 -10.35 -1.55 9.01
CA GLU A 22 -10.07 -0.11 9.19
C GLU A 22 -10.07 0.66 7.85
N LEU A 23 -10.30 0.00 6.72
CA LEU A 23 -10.16 0.62 5.40
C LEU A 23 -11.12 1.80 5.20
N GLU A 24 -12.40 1.63 5.57
CA GLU A 24 -13.42 2.67 5.44
C GLU A 24 -13.07 3.92 6.28
N GLU A 25 -12.58 3.73 7.51
CA GLU A 25 -12.16 4.83 8.39
C GLU A 25 -10.97 5.60 7.78
N PHE A 26 -10.02 4.90 7.16
CA PHE A 26 -8.89 5.55 6.48
C PHE A 26 -9.33 6.33 5.25
N GLU A 27 -10.25 5.80 4.45
CA GLU A 27 -10.78 6.50 3.28
C GLU A 27 -11.52 7.78 3.68
N GLU A 28 -12.33 7.74 4.75
CA GLU A 28 -13.02 8.91 5.28
C GLU A 28 -12.06 9.95 5.85
N LEU A 29 -11.06 9.51 6.63
CA LEU A 29 -10.07 10.39 7.25
C LEU A 29 -9.18 11.11 6.23
N LEU A 30 -8.75 10.37 5.19
CA LEU A 30 -7.80 10.87 4.19
C LEU A 30 -8.48 11.53 2.99
N GLY A 31 -9.75 11.22 2.73
CA GLY A 31 -10.44 11.66 1.52
C GLY A 31 -9.86 11.05 0.23
N LEU A 32 -9.19 9.91 0.35
CA LEU A 32 -8.54 9.18 -0.74
C LEU A 32 -9.09 7.75 -0.77
N LYS A 33 -9.06 7.13 -1.95
CA LYS A 33 -9.27 5.67 -2.07
C LYS A 33 -7.96 4.95 -1.83
N GLY A 34 -8.05 3.72 -1.36
CA GLY A 34 -6.87 2.91 -1.11
C GLY A 34 -7.21 1.43 -0.96
N GLY A 35 -6.21 0.66 -0.56
CA GLY A 35 -6.36 -0.77 -0.41
C GLY A 35 -5.45 -1.38 0.64
N ILE A 36 -5.56 -2.70 0.77
CA ILE A 36 -4.71 -3.53 1.61
C ILE A 36 -3.87 -4.46 0.74
N GLY A 37 -2.63 -4.74 1.15
CA GLY A 37 -1.77 -5.60 0.35
C GLY A 37 -0.47 -6.04 1.04
N THR A 38 0.34 -6.72 0.23
CA THR A 38 1.69 -7.18 0.56
C THR A 38 2.61 -6.81 -0.59
N ALA A 39 3.92 -6.87 -0.32
CA ALA A 39 4.96 -6.76 -1.33
C ALA A 39 6.09 -7.75 -1.00
N ASN A 40 7.05 -7.92 -1.91
CA ASN A 40 8.20 -8.83 -1.73
C ASN A 40 7.79 -10.25 -1.29
N MET A 41 6.88 -10.89 -2.02
CA MET A 41 6.41 -12.25 -1.72
C MET A 41 5.71 -12.37 -0.36
N GLY A 42 4.73 -11.50 -0.11
CA GLY A 42 3.84 -11.62 1.04
C GLY A 42 4.29 -10.87 2.30
N VAL A 43 5.34 -10.04 2.24
CA VAL A 43 5.71 -9.17 3.35
C VAL A 43 4.61 -8.11 3.53
N PRO A 44 3.96 -8.03 4.70
CA PRO A 44 2.81 -7.16 4.88
C PRO A 44 3.21 -5.74 5.32
N PHE A 45 4.48 -5.51 5.64
CA PHE A 45 5.04 -4.21 5.95
C PHE A 45 5.43 -3.46 4.67
N VAL A 46 4.42 -2.98 3.94
CA VAL A 46 4.61 -2.36 2.62
C VAL A 46 5.55 -1.15 2.61
N GLY A 47 5.62 -0.40 3.71
CA GLY A 47 6.47 0.80 3.82
C GLY A 47 7.98 0.53 3.83
N ILE A 48 8.41 -0.71 4.10
CA ILE A 48 9.81 -1.12 3.94
C ILE A 48 10.09 -1.79 2.59
N CYS A 49 9.05 -2.11 1.83
CA CYS A 49 9.16 -2.86 0.58
C CYS A 49 9.10 -1.96 -0.66
N LEU A 50 8.48 -0.78 -0.56
CA LEU A 50 8.27 0.09 -1.71
C LEU A 50 8.26 1.57 -1.34
N LEU A 51 8.51 2.39 -2.35
CA LEU A 51 8.37 3.84 -2.30
C LEU A 51 7.39 4.27 -3.40
N ALA A 52 6.49 5.19 -3.08
CA ALA A 52 5.50 5.69 -4.04
C ALA A 52 5.35 7.21 -3.96
N ASN A 53 4.94 7.80 -5.08
CA ASN A 53 4.49 9.17 -5.16
C ASN A 53 3.30 9.26 -6.14
N SER A 54 2.80 10.47 -6.38
CA SER A 54 1.63 10.68 -7.25
C SER A 54 1.86 10.38 -8.75
N ASN A 55 3.07 9.96 -9.14
CA ASN A 55 3.44 9.63 -10.52
C ASN A 55 3.77 8.15 -10.73
N GLY A 56 3.93 7.37 -9.65
CA GLY A 56 4.28 5.95 -9.74
C GLY A 56 4.92 5.42 -8.46
N TYR A 57 5.45 4.21 -8.54
CA TYR A 57 6.06 3.52 -7.41
C TYR A 57 7.28 2.70 -7.85
N VAL A 58 8.14 2.37 -6.88
CA VAL A 58 9.25 1.44 -7.02
C VAL A 58 9.14 0.41 -5.89
N THR A 59 9.20 -0.86 -6.23
CA THR A 59 9.12 -1.99 -5.29
C THR A 59 10.45 -2.73 -5.18
N GLY A 60 10.60 -3.54 -4.14
CA GLY A 60 11.68 -4.53 -4.09
C GLY A 60 11.57 -5.53 -5.25
N ALA A 61 12.74 -6.09 -5.63
CA ALA A 61 12.88 -6.94 -6.80
C ALA A 61 12.06 -8.23 -6.73
N ASP A 62 11.75 -8.71 -5.53
CA ASP A 62 10.97 -9.93 -5.31
C ASP A 62 9.46 -9.68 -5.32
N THR A 63 8.98 -8.46 -5.56
CA THR A 63 7.52 -8.20 -5.56
C THR A 63 6.86 -8.85 -6.77
N GLY A 64 5.87 -9.71 -6.52
CA GLY A 64 5.20 -10.47 -7.57
C GLY A 64 4.27 -9.63 -8.44
N GLY A 65 3.98 -10.08 -9.67
CA GLY A 65 3.09 -9.34 -10.60
C GLY A 65 1.68 -9.07 -10.05
N PHE A 66 1.12 -10.01 -9.27
CA PHE A 66 -0.16 -9.82 -8.60
C PHE A 66 -0.10 -8.72 -7.52
N GLU A 67 1.00 -8.69 -6.74
CA GLU A 67 1.24 -7.65 -5.74
C GLU A 67 1.41 -6.29 -6.43
N MET A 68 2.21 -6.22 -7.51
CA MET A 68 2.38 -4.98 -8.30
C MET A 68 1.07 -4.48 -8.90
N HIS A 69 0.22 -5.37 -9.42
CA HIS A 69 -1.10 -4.97 -9.92
C HIS A 69 -1.95 -4.37 -8.80
N ARG A 70 -1.99 -5.01 -7.62
CA ARG A 70 -2.75 -4.50 -6.46
C ARG A 70 -2.18 -3.20 -5.90
N ILE A 71 -0.86 -3.01 -5.90
CA ILE A 71 -0.19 -1.76 -5.52
C ILE A 71 -0.56 -0.64 -6.51
N GLY A 72 -0.67 -0.95 -7.81
CA GLY A 72 -1.00 0.04 -8.84
C GLY A 72 -2.47 0.48 -8.88
N GLU A 73 -3.38 -0.36 -8.37
CA GLU A 73 -4.81 -0.03 -8.25
C GLU A 73 -5.16 0.71 -6.95
N ALA A 74 -4.24 0.71 -5.97
CA ALA A 74 -4.38 1.38 -4.67
C ALA A 74 -3.98 2.86 -4.73
#